data_AF-A0A2D5UGA6-F1
#
_entry.id   AF-A0A2D5UGA6-F1
#
_cell.length_a   1.000
_cell.length_b   1.000
_cell.length_c   1.000
_cell.angle_alpha   90.00
_cell.angle_beta   90.00
_cell.angle_gamma   90.00
#
_symmetry.space_group_name_H-M   'P 1'
#
loop_
_entity.id
_entity.type
_entity.pdbx_description
1 polymer ?
#
loop_
_entity_poly.entity_id
_entity_poly.type
_entity_poly.pdbx_seq_one_letter_code
_entity_poly.pdbx_strand_id
1 'polypeptide(L)'
;MADIPSIQPAGGPGSLDPSRPGKNDKSTGGPSFSDVLDRTSKVGGAGQATPSQGPASPHPPAYIGRVESAPAVQDTVSRASDEFFRLLESYQRQLGNPDASLKDIEPLVQDMALYQGRLMDDIKSLPEGDPGRGILEEMAGMVTSETAKFYRGEYI
;
A
#
# COMPACT_ATOMS: atom_id res chain seq x y z
N MET A 1 25.10 -27.00 39.17
CA MET A 1 24.39 -26.17 38.16
C MET A 1 22.97 -26.01 38.66
N ALA A 2 22.54 -24.77 38.85
CA ALA A 2 21.37 -24.40 39.65
C ALA A 2 20.05 -24.64 38.90
N ASP A 3 19.08 -25.08 39.70
CA ASP A 3 17.68 -25.41 39.46
C ASP A 3 16.88 -24.16 39.01
N ILE A 4 16.10 -24.26 37.92
CA ILE A 4 15.24 -23.18 37.43
C ILE A 4 13.80 -23.46 37.93
N PRO A 5 13.19 -22.57 38.74
CA PRO A 5 11.86 -22.83 39.28
C PRO A 5 10.76 -22.59 38.22
N SER A 6 9.85 -23.56 38.11
CA SER A 6 8.61 -23.51 37.33
C SER A 6 7.73 -22.32 37.72
N ILE A 7 7.38 -21.47 36.75
CA ILE A 7 6.40 -20.39 36.92
C ILE A 7 4.99 -20.98 36.78
N GLN A 8 4.20 -20.89 37.86
CA GLN A 8 2.78 -21.24 37.87
C GLN A 8 1.94 -20.15 37.17
N PRO A 9 0.91 -20.51 36.39
CA PRO A 9 -0.05 -19.54 35.89
C PRO A 9 -1.03 -19.12 37.00
N ALA A 10 -0.96 -17.85 37.41
CA ALA A 10 -1.99 -17.22 38.23
C ALA A 10 -3.21 -16.90 37.36
N GLY A 11 -4.26 -17.72 37.46
CA GLY A 11 -5.50 -17.51 36.71
C GLY A 11 -6.62 -18.36 37.27
N GLY A 12 -7.12 -18.00 38.46
CA GLY A 12 -8.38 -18.52 38.97
C GLY A 12 -9.55 -17.91 38.20
N PRO A 13 -10.61 -18.69 37.86
CA PRO A 13 -11.77 -18.16 37.15
C PRO A 13 -12.55 -17.21 38.07
N GLY A 14 -12.60 -15.93 37.70
CA GLY A 14 -13.48 -14.95 38.34
C GLY A 14 -14.94 -15.31 38.09
N SER A 15 -15.66 -15.61 39.18
CA SER A 15 -17.11 -15.75 39.17
C SER A 15 -17.75 -14.37 39.00
N LEU A 16 -18.51 -14.16 37.93
CA LEU A 16 -19.35 -12.97 37.75
C LEU A 16 -20.68 -13.20 38.48
N ASP A 17 -20.86 -12.52 39.60
CA ASP A 17 -22.15 -12.41 40.29
C ASP A 17 -23.04 -11.38 39.54
N PRO A 18 -24.22 -11.75 39.02
CA PRO A 18 -25.08 -10.84 38.25
C PRO A 18 -26.08 -10.07 39.12
N SER A 19 -25.70 -9.60 40.31
CA SER A 19 -26.63 -8.84 41.18
C SER A 19 -26.02 -7.54 41.73
N ARG A 20 -25.83 -6.53 40.87
CA ARG A 20 -25.72 -5.14 41.34
C ARG A 20 -26.30 -4.12 40.34
N PRO A 21 -27.48 -3.54 40.61
CA PRO A 21 -28.02 -2.44 39.80
C PRO A 21 -27.35 -1.13 40.22
N GLY A 22 -26.40 -0.67 39.39
CA GLY A 22 -25.72 0.61 39.53
C GLY A 22 -26.52 1.73 38.86
N LYS A 23 -26.86 2.75 39.64
CA LYS A 23 -27.59 3.97 39.31
C LYS A 23 -27.12 4.66 38.01
N ASN A 24 -28.08 5.19 37.24
CA ASN A 24 -27.86 6.10 36.12
C ASN A 24 -26.96 7.28 36.54
N ASP A 25 -25.72 7.25 36.08
CA ASP A 25 -24.83 8.41 36.19
C ASP A 25 -25.20 9.43 35.12
N LYS A 26 -25.23 10.66 35.59
CA LYS A 26 -25.66 11.89 34.92
C LYS A 26 -24.94 12.04 33.57
N SER A 27 -25.70 12.27 32.50
CA SER A 27 -25.14 12.68 31.21
C SER A 27 -24.29 13.93 31.42
N THR A 28 -22.98 13.76 31.36
CA THR A 28 -21.99 14.84 31.35
C THR A 28 -22.23 15.65 30.09
N GLY A 29 -22.69 16.89 30.28
CA GLY A 29 -22.88 17.88 29.21
C GLY A 29 -21.55 18.26 28.58
N GLY A 30 -21.09 17.43 27.66
CA GLY A 30 -20.13 17.80 26.63
C GLY A 30 -20.87 18.33 25.40
N PRO A 31 -20.20 19.17 24.57
CA PRO A 31 -20.77 19.58 23.29
C PRO A 31 -21.15 18.34 22.48
N SER A 32 -22.29 18.40 21.80
CA SER A 32 -22.73 17.31 20.94
C SER A 32 -21.73 17.14 19.80
N PHE A 33 -21.63 15.93 19.24
CA PHE A 33 -20.75 15.66 18.10
C PHE A 33 -21.01 16.63 16.92
N SER A 34 -22.27 17.07 16.78
CA SER A 34 -22.70 18.11 15.84
C SER A 34 -21.97 19.44 16.04
N ASP A 35 -21.76 19.86 17.28
CA ASP A 35 -21.04 21.10 17.62
C ASP A 35 -19.55 21.00 17.27
N VAL A 36 -18.98 19.79 17.33
CA VAL A 36 -17.58 19.53 16.96
C VAL A 36 -17.39 19.63 15.44
N LEU A 37 -18.34 19.12 14.65
CA LEU A 37 -18.32 19.21 13.19
C LEU A 37 -18.54 20.64 12.67
N ASP A 38 -19.45 21.40 13.29
CA ASP A 38 -19.67 22.81 12.93
C ASP A 38 -18.44 23.67 13.26
N ARG A 39 -17.76 23.35 14.37
CA ARG A 39 -16.54 24.05 14.77
C ARG A 39 -15.36 23.77 13.84
N THR A 40 -15.16 22.53 13.40
CA THR A 40 -14.06 22.19 12.49
C THR A 40 -14.30 22.73 11.08
N SER A 41 -15.55 22.81 10.62
CA SER A 41 -15.89 23.42 9.33
C SER A 41 -15.70 24.94 9.29
N LYS A 42 -15.86 25.64 10.43
CA LYS A 42 -15.64 27.10 10.52
C LYS A 42 -14.17 27.53 10.73
N VAL A 43 -13.28 26.63 11.17
CA VAL A 43 -11.87 26.95 11.48
C VAL A 43 -10.94 26.86 10.25
N GLY A 44 -11.46 26.57 9.06
CA GLY A 44 -10.71 26.53 7.80
C GLY A 44 -10.26 27.88 7.22
N GLY A 45 -10.18 28.95 8.02
CA GLY A 45 -9.81 30.28 7.52
C GLY A 45 -9.40 31.26 8.60
N ALA A 46 -8.14 31.20 9.03
CA ALA A 46 -7.30 32.34 9.46
C ALA A 46 -6.07 31.81 10.22
N GLY A 47 -4.88 32.01 9.65
CA GLY A 47 -3.64 31.87 10.40
C GLY A 47 -3.35 33.13 11.20
N GLN A 48 -3.06 33.00 12.50
CA GLN A 48 -1.89 33.59 13.17
C GLN A 48 -1.82 33.17 14.64
N ALA A 49 -0.57 33.05 15.12
CA ALA A 49 -0.19 32.47 16.40
C ALA A 49 -0.16 33.48 17.56
N THR A 50 -0.37 32.96 18.79
CA THR A 50 0.20 33.47 20.05
C THR A 50 0.51 32.30 20.99
N PRO A 51 1.59 32.32 21.78
CA PRO A 51 2.04 31.18 22.57
C PRO A 51 1.45 31.20 24.00
N SER A 52 0.87 30.09 24.43
CA SER A 52 0.58 29.83 25.84
C SER A 52 0.94 28.39 26.16
N GLN A 53 1.93 28.22 27.05
CA GLN A 53 2.39 26.92 27.54
C GLN A 53 1.26 26.23 28.32
N GLY A 54 0.89 25.04 27.85
CA GLY A 54 -0.04 24.09 28.46
C GLY A 54 0.28 22.68 27.93
N PRO A 55 -0.11 21.60 28.63
CA PRO A 55 0.43 20.26 28.43
C PRO A 55 0.18 19.76 27.01
N ALA A 56 1.19 19.06 26.47
CA ALA A 56 1.34 18.66 25.08
C ALA A 56 0.03 18.16 24.44
N SER A 57 -0.47 18.93 23.47
CA SER A 57 -1.54 18.47 22.58
C SER A 57 -1.01 17.35 21.69
N PRO A 58 -1.83 16.32 21.38
CA PRO A 58 -1.46 15.34 20.38
C PRO A 58 -1.19 16.09 19.07
N HIS A 59 0.01 15.93 18.53
CA HIS A 59 0.35 16.43 17.21
C HIS A 59 -0.70 15.89 16.23
N PRO A 60 -1.38 16.74 15.42
CA PRO A 60 -2.21 16.20 14.35
C PRO A 60 -1.31 15.32 13.46
N PRO A 61 -1.81 14.18 12.96
CA PRO A 61 -1.04 13.41 11.99
C PRO A 61 -0.64 14.35 10.86
N ALA A 62 0.65 14.33 10.50
CA ALA A 62 1.14 15.09 9.36
C ALA A 62 0.22 14.79 8.18
N TYR A 63 -0.54 15.80 7.75
CA TYR A 63 -1.41 15.68 6.60
C TYR A 63 -0.48 15.53 5.40
N ILE A 64 -0.31 14.30 4.93
CA ILE A 64 0.26 14.06 3.60
C ILE A 64 -0.75 14.67 2.65
N GLY A 65 -0.45 15.87 2.15
CA GLY A 65 -1.30 16.59 1.22
C GLY A 65 -1.74 15.68 0.07
N ARG A 66 -2.95 15.89 -0.44
CA ARG A 66 -3.42 15.21 -1.66
C ARG A 66 -2.39 15.48 -2.75
N VAL A 67 -1.68 14.44 -3.16
CA VAL A 67 -0.83 14.50 -4.35
C VAL A 67 -1.79 14.67 -5.52
N GLU A 68 -1.85 15.87 -6.09
CA GLU A 68 -2.48 16.08 -7.38
C GLU A 68 -1.61 15.38 -8.41
N SER A 69 -1.82 14.07 -8.59
CA SER A 69 -1.22 13.35 -9.70
C SER A 69 -1.66 14.02 -10.99
N ALA A 70 -0.69 14.51 -11.76
CA ALA A 70 -0.98 15.07 -13.07
C ALA A 70 -1.66 13.96 -13.91
N PRO A 71 -2.82 14.23 -14.55
CA PRO A 71 -3.59 13.20 -15.25
C PRO A 71 -2.79 12.47 -16.35
N ALA A 72 -1.77 13.13 -16.91
CA ALA A 72 -0.85 12.51 -17.88
C ALA A 72 -0.02 11.37 -17.28
N VAL A 73 0.45 11.50 -16.03
CA VAL A 73 1.23 10.45 -15.35
C VAL A 73 0.36 9.22 -15.09
N GLN A 74 -0.88 9.45 -14.64
CA GLN A 74 -1.81 8.37 -14.36
C GLN A 74 -2.17 7.58 -15.63
N ASP A 75 -2.31 8.27 -16.78
CA ASP A 75 -2.54 7.63 -18.07
C ASP A 75 -1.33 6.78 -18.52
N THR A 76 -0.10 7.28 -18.38
CA THR A 76 1.13 6.51 -18.69
C THR A 76 1.21 5.24 -17.86
N VAL A 77 1.04 5.35 -16.53
CA VAL A 77 1.13 4.18 -15.64
C VAL A 77 0.00 3.18 -15.91
N SER A 78 -1.21 3.65 -16.20
CA SER A 78 -2.34 2.79 -16.54
C SER A 78 -2.11 2.01 -17.83
N ARG A 79 -1.67 2.69 -18.89
CA ARG A 79 -1.40 2.04 -20.18
C ARG A 79 -0.28 1.01 -20.08
N ALA A 80 0.81 1.37 -19.39
CA ALA A 80 1.90 0.44 -19.13
C ALA A 80 1.39 -0.78 -18.35
N SER A 81 0.62 -0.58 -17.28
CA SER A 81 0.06 -1.69 -16.49
C SER A 81 -0.80 -2.64 -17.34
N ASP A 82 -1.67 -2.12 -18.20
CA ASP A 82 -2.51 -2.94 -19.08
C ASP A 82 -1.68 -3.78 -20.07
N GLU A 83 -0.66 -3.17 -20.69
CA GLU A 83 0.23 -3.89 -21.61
C GLU A 83 1.06 -4.96 -20.87
N PHE A 84 1.55 -4.63 -19.67
CA PHE A 84 2.28 -5.55 -18.80
C PHE A 84 1.44 -6.78 -18.45
N PHE A 85 0.21 -6.59 -17.95
CA PHE A 85 -0.65 -7.72 -17.60
C PHE A 85 -1.00 -8.57 -18.81
N ARG A 86 -1.27 -7.96 -19.97
CA ARG A 86 -1.54 -8.69 -21.22
C ARG A 86 -0.36 -9.57 -21.62
N LEU A 87 0.88 -9.05 -21.54
CA LEU A 87 2.09 -9.79 -21.86
C LEU A 87 2.32 -10.94 -20.88
N LEU A 88 2.24 -10.67 -19.57
CA LEU A 88 2.43 -11.70 -18.55
C LEU A 88 1.38 -12.80 -18.60
N GLU A 89 0.12 -12.47 -18.82
CA GLU A 89 -0.95 -13.45 -18.94
C GLU A 89 -0.75 -14.34 -20.18
N SER A 90 -0.36 -13.73 -21.31
CA SER A 90 -0.02 -14.48 -22.52
C SER A 90 1.17 -15.42 -22.28
N TYR A 91 2.19 -14.93 -21.57
CA TYR A 91 3.41 -15.68 -21.28
C TYR A 91 3.13 -16.87 -20.36
N GLN A 92 2.41 -16.64 -19.27
CA GLN A 92 1.97 -17.70 -18.35
C GLN A 92 1.09 -18.75 -19.06
N ARG A 93 0.19 -18.31 -19.94
CA ARG A 93 -0.69 -19.21 -20.69
C ARG A 93 0.08 -20.12 -21.64
N GLN A 94 1.09 -19.59 -22.34
CA GLN A 94 1.91 -20.41 -23.22
C GLN A 94 2.85 -21.33 -22.45
N LEU A 95 3.45 -20.86 -21.35
CA LEU A 95 4.24 -21.70 -20.46
C LEU A 95 3.44 -22.84 -19.83
N GLY A 96 2.17 -22.60 -19.50
CA GLY A 96 1.27 -23.62 -18.97
C GLY A 96 0.74 -24.59 -20.02
N ASN A 97 1.03 -24.38 -21.30
CA ASN A 97 0.56 -25.26 -22.37
C ASN A 97 1.56 -26.39 -22.63
N PRO A 98 1.22 -27.66 -22.34
CA PRO A 98 2.14 -28.79 -22.56
C PRO A 98 2.45 -29.05 -24.04
N ASP A 99 1.64 -28.54 -24.96
CA ASP A 99 1.84 -28.68 -26.41
C ASP A 99 2.66 -27.52 -27.02
N ALA A 100 2.94 -26.46 -26.26
CA ALA A 100 3.75 -25.33 -26.73
C ALA A 100 5.24 -25.64 -26.55
N SER A 101 6.04 -25.44 -27.60
CA SER A 101 7.49 -25.54 -27.47
C SER A 101 8.08 -24.21 -27.00
N LEU A 102 9.27 -24.24 -26.39
CA LEU A 102 9.99 -23.01 -26.04
C LEU A 102 10.22 -22.09 -27.25
N LYS A 103 10.35 -22.64 -28.46
CA LYS A 103 10.48 -21.85 -29.68
C LYS A 103 9.21 -21.07 -30.02
N ASP A 104 8.05 -21.58 -29.62
CA ASP A 104 6.78 -20.88 -29.80
C ASP A 104 6.62 -19.72 -28.80
N ILE A 105 7.27 -19.83 -27.64
CA ILE A 105 7.25 -18.83 -26.56
C ILE A 105 8.31 -17.74 -26.76
N GLU A 106 9.44 -18.06 -27.40
CA GLU A 106 10.57 -17.14 -27.64
C GLU A 106 10.16 -15.77 -28.21
N PRO A 107 9.26 -15.66 -29.22
CA PRO A 107 8.82 -14.35 -29.73
C PRO A 107 8.16 -13.48 -28.65
N LEU A 108 7.37 -14.10 -27.77
CA LEU A 108 6.70 -13.38 -26.69
C LEU A 108 7.69 -12.89 -25.63
N VAL A 109 8.75 -13.66 -25.37
CA VAL A 109 9.85 -13.26 -24.48
C VAL A 109 10.63 -12.09 -25.09
N GLN A 110 10.78 -12.06 -26.41
CA GLN A 110 11.37 -10.93 -27.12
C GLN A 110 10.49 -9.67 -27.00
N ASP A 111 9.17 -9.80 -27.14
CA ASP A 111 8.23 -8.70 -26.92
C ASP A 111 8.31 -8.16 -25.48
N MET A 112 8.45 -9.05 -24.49
CA MET A 112 8.70 -8.68 -23.10
C MET A 112 10.00 -7.88 -22.94
N ALA A 113 11.10 -8.29 -23.57
CA ALA A 113 12.36 -7.55 -23.53
C ALA A 113 12.24 -6.15 -24.16
N LEU A 114 11.52 -6.03 -25.28
CA LEU A 114 11.23 -4.73 -25.91
C LEU A 114 10.36 -3.85 -25.01
N TYR A 115 9.36 -4.44 -24.37
CA TYR A 115 8.49 -3.76 -23.42
C TYR A 115 9.26 -3.23 -22.20
N GLN A 116 10.23 -3.99 -21.69
CA GLN A 116 11.14 -3.52 -20.63
C GLN A 116 11.93 -2.27 -21.07
N GLY A 117 12.38 -2.21 -22.32
CA GLY A 117 13.01 -1.01 -22.88
C GLY A 117 12.07 0.21 -22.86
N ARG A 118 10.81 0.03 -23.25
CA ARG A 118 9.79 1.09 -23.21
C ARG A 118 9.52 1.57 -21.80
N LEU A 119 9.37 0.66 -20.84
CA LEU A 119 9.20 1.00 -19.43
C LEU A 119 10.35 1.86 -18.91
N MET A 120 11.59 1.55 -19.28
CA MET A 120 12.75 2.36 -18.90
C MET A 120 12.70 3.78 -19.46
N ASP A 121 12.14 3.96 -20.65
CA ASP A 121 11.98 5.29 -21.25
C ASP A 121 10.82 6.06 -20.62
N ASP A 122 9.71 5.37 -20.30
CA ASP A 122 8.60 5.95 -19.54
C ASP A 122 9.08 6.40 -18.15
N ILE A 123 9.84 5.58 -17.43
CA ILE A 123 10.44 5.95 -16.13
C ILE A 123 11.28 7.22 -16.23
N LYS A 124 12.12 7.35 -17.26
CA LYS A 124 12.95 8.55 -17.48
C LYS A 124 12.11 9.80 -17.79
N SER A 125 10.93 9.63 -18.39
CA SER A 125 10.02 10.73 -18.71
C SER A 125 9.24 11.25 -17.50
N LEU A 126 9.08 10.41 -16.46
CA LEU A 126 8.36 10.79 -15.24
C LEU A 126 9.23 11.66 -14.30
N PRO A 127 8.63 12.64 -13.59
CA PRO A 127 9.33 13.46 -12.60
C PRO A 127 10.00 12.64 -11.51
N GLU A 128 11.15 13.09 -11.01
CA GLU A 128 11.78 12.50 -9.83
C GLU A 128 10.85 12.61 -8.61
N GLY A 129 10.67 11.49 -7.90
CA GLY A 129 9.75 11.40 -6.75
C GLY A 129 8.30 11.05 -7.10
N ASP A 130 7.96 10.86 -8.38
CA ASP A 130 6.63 10.42 -8.78
C ASP A 130 6.37 8.96 -8.34
N PRO A 131 5.24 8.67 -7.65
CA PRO A 131 4.93 7.32 -7.17
C PRO A 131 4.76 6.30 -8.31
N GLY A 132 4.36 6.74 -9.50
CA GLY A 132 4.22 5.92 -10.70
C GLY A 132 5.55 5.33 -11.15
N ARG A 133 6.69 6.02 -10.93
CA ARG A 133 8.02 5.49 -11.27
C ARG A 133 8.31 4.18 -10.57
N GLY A 134 8.01 4.09 -9.27
CA GLY A 134 8.23 2.85 -8.51
C GLY A 134 7.45 1.67 -9.08
N ILE A 135 6.22 1.91 -9.53
CA ILE A 135 5.38 0.88 -10.16
C ILE A 135 5.99 0.44 -11.51
N LEU A 136 6.41 1.39 -12.35
CA LEU A 136 7.05 1.08 -13.64
C LEU A 136 8.39 0.34 -13.44
N GLU A 137 9.18 0.72 -12.44
CA GLU A 137 10.44 0.08 -12.07
C GLU A 137 10.24 -1.37 -11.63
N GLU A 138 9.22 -1.62 -10.80
CA GLU A 138 8.87 -2.97 -10.36
C GLU A 138 8.41 -3.85 -11.54
N MET A 139 7.55 -3.32 -12.42
CA MET A 139 7.14 -4.04 -13.64
C MET A 139 8.35 -4.39 -14.52
N ALA A 140 9.27 -3.45 -14.73
CA ALA A 140 10.45 -3.69 -15.54
C ALA A 140 11.40 -4.71 -14.90
N GLY A 141 11.53 -4.69 -13.57
CA GLY A 141 12.26 -5.69 -12.79
C GLY A 141 11.65 -7.08 -12.97
N MET A 142 10.33 -7.20 -12.90
CA MET A 142 9.64 -8.47 -13.11
C MET A 142 9.86 -9.01 -14.52
N VAL A 143 9.65 -8.19 -15.54
CA VAL A 143 9.88 -8.57 -16.95
C VAL A 143 11.32 -9.05 -17.18
N THR A 144 12.29 -8.34 -16.61
CA THR A 144 13.71 -8.72 -16.69
C THR A 144 13.95 -10.08 -16.06
N SER A 145 13.37 -10.33 -14.88
CA SER A 145 13.54 -11.60 -14.17
C SER A 145 12.92 -12.78 -14.92
N GLU A 146 11.71 -12.62 -15.47
CA GLU A 146 11.03 -13.68 -16.24
C GLU A 146 11.77 -13.99 -17.54
N THR A 147 12.23 -12.94 -18.25
CA THR A 147 13.06 -13.07 -19.45
C THR A 147 14.36 -13.83 -19.15
N ALA A 148 15.02 -13.51 -18.04
CA ALA A 148 16.25 -14.19 -17.62
C ALA A 148 16.02 -15.65 -17.23
N LYS A 149 14.93 -15.96 -16.54
CA LYS A 149 14.53 -17.34 -16.21
C LYS A 149 14.28 -18.15 -17.48
N PHE A 150 13.67 -17.54 -18.49
CA PHE A 150 13.39 -18.19 -19.76
C PHE A 150 14.68 -18.61 -20.47
N TYR A 151 15.61 -17.66 -20.67
CA TYR A 151 16.88 -17.95 -21.33
C TYR A 151 17.79 -18.90 -20.53
N ARG A 152 17.62 -18.95 -19.20
CA ARG A 152 18.32 -19.92 -18.35
C ARG A 152 17.75 -21.34 -18.48
N GLY A 153 16.53 -21.48 -19.00
CA GLY A 153 15.86 -22.76 -19.11
C GLY A 153 15.28 -23.25 -17.78
N GLU A 154 14.79 -22.35 -16.91
CA GLU A 154 14.13 -22.76 -15.65
C GLU A 154 12.72 -23.33 -15.86
N TYR A 155 12.18 -23.29 -17.07
CA TYR A 155 10.84 -23.78 -17.43
C TYR A 155 10.86 -25.10 -18.20
N ILE A 156 11.95 -25.87 -18.09
CA ILE A 156 12.18 -27.16 -18.78
C ILE A 156 12.34 -28.29 -17.76
#